data_AF-A0A1J0TZ26-F1
#
_entry.id   AF-A0A1J0TZ26-F1
#
_cell.length_a   1.000
_cell.length_b   1.000
_cell.length_c   1.000
_cell.angle_alpha   90.00
_cell.angle_beta   90.00
_cell.angle_gamma   90.00
#
_symmetry.space_group_name_H-M   'P 1'
#
loop_
_entity.id
_entity.type
_entity.pdbx_description
1 polymer ?
#
loop_
_entity_poly.entity_id
_entity_poly.type
_entity_poly.pdbx_seq_one_letter_code
_entity_poly.pdbx_strand_id
1 'polypeptide(L)'
;MEKYEHLIKTERSRDRDWHTFHRSYGFAKPIRSGRKLIESLQAVNVGIAYSTTRPEQFARATWNWIDRNNFPLGPVMFRHFIKDGPRPENEVKVRHWWSWYDNYDADHRLVAWFDDNQSATNELRKYGCPAWIPKEFHKKVRAAGGTDDAVIKVLRDGPLDLDLLGEREETSRGPWQEKEDQWQEKQKAWFKKHQAALKDRNRRQ
;
A
#
# COMPACT_ATOMS: atom_id res chain seq x y z
N MET A 1 -7.83 -4.78 14.53
CA MET A 1 -8.10 -4.86 13.08
C MET A 1 -9.04 -6.02 12.69
N GLU A 2 -9.52 -6.85 13.64
CA GLU A 2 -10.33 -8.04 13.36
C GLU A 2 -11.75 -7.79 12.80
N LYS A 3 -12.34 -6.61 13.01
CA LYS A 3 -13.76 -6.36 12.70
C LYS A 3 -14.13 -6.47 11.22
N TYR A 4 -13.16 -6.41 10.30
CA TYR A 4 -13.42 -6.37 8.86
C TYR A 4 -12.64 -7.41 8.04
N GLU A 5 -11.86 -8.30 8.67
CA GLU A 5 -11.09 -9.34 7.96
C GLU A 5 -11.99 -10.27 7.15
N HIS A 6 -13.21 -10.54 7.64
CA HIS A 6 -14.18 -11.36 6.92
C HIS A 6 -14.60 -10.76 5.57
N LEU A 7 -14.49 -9.43 5.39
CA LEU A 7 -14.81 -8.74 4.14
C LEU A 7 -13.78 -8.96 3.04
N ILE A 8 -12.54 -9.32 3.39
CA ILE A 8 -11.48 -9.67 2.43
C ILE A 8 -11.74 -11.08 1.83
N LYS A 9 -12.48 -11.93 2.55
CA LYS A 9 -12.78 -13.31 2.14
C LYS A 9 -14.06 -13.43 1.31
N THR A 10 -14.83 -12.37 1.10
CA THR A 10 -16.11 -12.46 0.38
C THR A 10 -15.92 -12.46 -1.14
N GLU A 11 -16.60 -13.39 -1.82
CA GLU A 11 -16.50 -13.57 -3.28
C GLU A 11 -17.12 -12.41 -4.09
N ARG A 12 -17.85 -11.50 -3.44
CA ARG A 12 -18.59 -10.40 -4.09
C ARG A 12 -18.45 -9.09 -3.31
N SER A 13 -18.10 -8.01 -3.99
CA SER A 13 -18.08 -6.64 -3.42
C SER A 13 -19.47 -6.08 -3.07
N ARG A 14 -20.53 -6.87 -3.25
CA ARG A 14 -21.95 -6.49 -3.11
C ARG A 14 -22.53 -6.79 -1.72
N ASP A 15 -21.77 -7.38 -0.81
CA ASP A 15 -22.26 -7.60 0.54
C ASP A 15 -22.47 -6.28 1.27
N ARG A 16 -23.61 -6.20 1.96
CA ARG A 16 -24.15 -5.05 2.69
C ARG A 16 -23.13 -4.41 3.65
N ASP A 17 -22.16 -5.20 4.10
CA ASP A 17 -21.10 -4.81 5.02
C ASP A 17 -19.98 -4.01 4.35
N TRP A 18 -19.67 -4.28 3.07
CA TRP A 18 -18.80 -3.38 2.30
C TRP A 18 -19.50 -2.02 2.16
N HIS A 19 -20.77 -1.97 1.75
CA HIS A 19 -21.51 -0.70 1.68
C HIS A 19 -21.54 0.08 3.01
N THR A 20 -21.67 -0.59 4.15
CA THR A 20 -21.72 0.04 5.48
C THR A 20 -20.33 0.50 5.96
N PHE A 21 -19.30 -0.32 5.73
CA PHE A 21 -17.90 0.10 5.90
C PHE A 21 -17.60 1.32 5.00
N HIS A 22 -18.14 1.33 3.77
CA HIS A 22 -17.89 2.39 2.80
C HIS A 22 -18.55 3.73 3.11
N ARG A 23 -19.78 3.72 3.63
CA ARG A 23 -20.40 4.98 4.12
C ARG A 23 -19.60 5.58 5.28
N SER A 24 -19.04 4.74 6.15
CA SER A 24 -18.36 5.19 7.36
C SER A 24 -17.01 5.87 7.10
N TYR A 25 -16.20 5.38 6.14
CA TYR A 25 -14.85 5.94 5.94
C TYR A 25 -14.81 7.24 5.14
N GLY A 26 -15.85 7.55 4.34
CA GLY A 26 -15.95 8.86 3.69
C GLY A 26 -15.90 10.02 4.70
N PHE A 27 -16.21 9.72 5.97
CA PHE A 27 -16.15 10.62 7.11
C PHE A 27 -15.00 10.31 8.08
N ALA A 28 -14.08 9.39 7.72
CA ALA A 28 -12.92 9.10 8.55
C ALA A 28 -12.09 10.37 8.72
N LYS A 29 -11.77 10.71 9.97
CA LYS A 29 -10.92 11.87 10.24
C LYS A 29 -9.46 11.52 9.99
N PRO A 30 -8.69 12.40 9.35
CA PRO A 30 -7.24 12.25 9.27
C PRO A 30 -6.62 12.06 10.65
N ILE A 31 -5.73 11.08 10.76
CA ILE A 31 -4.92 10.92 11.97
C ILE A 31 -3.87 12.03 12.03
N ARG A 32 -3.71 12.66 13.21
CA ARG A 32 -2.82 13.81 13.40
C ARG A 32 -1.36 13.49 13.03
N SER A 33 -0.88 12.30 13.37
CA SER A 33 0.49 11.86 13.05
C SER A 33 0.72 11.68 11.55
N GLY A 34 -0.30 11.20 10.82
CA GLY A 34 -0.24 11.06 9.36
C GLY A 34 -0.26 12.42 8.68
N ARG A 35 -1.11 13.35 9.15
CA ARG A 35 -1.11 14.74 8.64
C ARG A 35 0.25 15.41 8.84
N LYS A 36 0.78 15.38 10.06
CA LYS A 36 2.11 15.94 10.35
C LYS A 36 3.21 15.30 9.50
N LEU A 37 3.13 13.99 9.26
CA LEU A 37 4.08 13.31 8.39
C LEU A 37 4.06 13.89 6.97
N ILE A 38 2.88 13.97 6.35
CA ILE A 38 2.75 14.50 4.99
C ILE A 38 3.23 15.95 4.93
N GLU A 39 2.83 16.80 5.88
CA GLU A 39 3.28 18.20 5.97
C GLU A 39 4.82 18.30 6.04
N SER A 40 5.46 17.49 6.89
CA SER A 40 6.92 17.46 6.99
C SER A 40 7.62 16.97 5.72
N LEU A 41 7.03 16.01 5.00
CA LEU A 41 7.59 15.52 3.73
C LEU A 41 7.44 16.55 2.60
N GLN A 42 6.31 17.25 2.55
CA GLN A 42 6.10 18.33 1.57
C GLN A 42 7.02 19.52 1.79
N ALA A 43 7.31 19.88 3.04
CA ALA A 43 8.23 20.98 3.37
C ALA A 43 9.63 20.78 2.77
N VAL A 44 10.03 19.51 2.56
CA VAL A 44 11.30 19.13 1.94
C VAL A 44 11.16 18.65 0.50
N ASN A 45 10.07 19.01 -0.17
CA ASN A 45 9.77 18.71 -1.58
C ASN A 45 9.74 17.21 -1.94
N VAL A 46 9.37 16.34 -1.00
CA VAL A 46 9.16 14.92 -1.29
C VAL A 46 7.77 14.71 -1.92
N GLY A 47 7.74 14.10 -3.11
CA GLY A 47 6.51 13.69 -3.77
C GLY A 47 5.76 12.62 -2.97
N ILE A 48 4.43 12.70 -2.96
CA ILE A 48 3.57 11.80 -2.18
C ILE A 48 2.81 10.87 -3.12
N ALA A 49 2.94 9.56 -2.86
CA ALA A 49 2.10 8.52 -3.42
C ALA A 49 1.43 7.74 -2.28
N TYR A 50 0.31 7.10 -2.59
CA TYR A 50 -0.50 6.37 -1.62
C TYR A 50 -0.57 4.90 -1.98
N SER A 51 -0.70 4.07 -0.96
CA SER A 51 -0.92 2.63 -1.08
C SER A 51 -2.04 2.23 -0.15
N THR A 52 -2.99 1.42 -0.65
CA THR A 52 -4.08 0.91 0.15
C THR A 52 -4.47 -0.50 -0.27
N THR A 53 -4.78 -1.35 0.71
CA THR A 53 -5.30 -2.70 0.47
C THR A 53 -6.80 -2.71 0.22
N ARG A 54 -7.43 -1.53 0.13
CA ARG A 54 -8.82 -1.38 -0.30
C ARG A 54 -8.99 -1.82 -1.75
N PRO A 55 -10.12 -2.47 -2.09
CA PRO A 55 -10.42 -2.81 -3.47
C PRO A 55 -10.52 -1.58 -4.39
N GLU A 56 -10.01 -1.70 -5.61
CA GLU A 56 -9.95 -0.63 -6.61
C GLU A 56 -11.32 -0.05 -7.00
N GLN A 57 -12.43 -0.77 -6.78
CA GLN A 57 -13.79 -0.25 -6.99
C GLN A 57 -14.09 0.99 -6.14
N PHE A 58 -13.30 1.25 -5.09
CA PHE A 58 -13.42 2.39 -4.19
C PHE A 58 -12.42 3.51 -4.48
N ALA A 59 -11.74 3.46 -5.63
CA ALA A 59 -10.72 4.44 -6.00
C ALA A 59 -11.26 5.88 -5.98
N ARG A 60 -12.41 6.13 -6.62
CA ARG A 60 -13.01 7.47 -6.69
C ARG A 60 -13.31 8.05 -5.30
N ALA A 61 -13.86 7.23 -4.41
CA ALA A 61 -14.22 7.68 -3.07
C ALA A 61 -12.99 7.88 -2.17
N THR A 62 -11.92 7.11 -2.37
CA THR A 62 -10.62 7.35 -1.73
C THR A 62 -9.97 8.64 -2.22
N TRP A 63 -9.97 8.87 -3.55
CA TRP A 63 -9.49 10.12 -4.14
C TRP A 63 -10.20 11.34 -3.59
N ASN A 64 -11.54 11.32 -3.59
CA ASN A 64 -12.35 12.41 -3.04
C ASN A 64 -12.07 12.65 -1.55
N TRP A 65 -11.76 11.60 -0.78
CA TRP A 65 -11.41 11.74 0.62
C TRP A 65 -10.04 12.42 0.80
N ILE A 66 -9.04 12.07 -0.02
CA ILE A 66 -7.71 12.70 -0.01
C ILE A 66 -7.86 14.20 -0.31
N ASP A 67 -8.56 14.52 -1.41
CA ASP A 67 -8.81 15.88 -1.87
C ASP A 67 -9.54 16.74 -0.82
N ARG A 68 -10.67 16.25 -0.30
CA ARG A 68 -11.44 16.96 0.75
C ARG A 68 -10.67 17.24 2.04
N ASN A 69 -9.62 16.47 2.31
CA ASN A 69 -8.79 16.64 3.50
C ASN A 69 -7.51 17.46 3.23
N ASN A 70 -7.39 18.07 2.04
CA ASN A 70 -6.25 18.87 1.60
C ASN A 70 -4.93 18.10 1.71
N PHE A 71 -4.97 16.81 1.35
CA PHE A 71 -3.75 16.04 1.16
C PHE A 71 -3.24 16.21 -0.27
N PRO A 72 -1.93 16.10 -0.51
CA PRO A 72 -1.36 16.16 -1.86
C PRO A 72 -2.00 15.09 -2.74
N LEU A 73 -2.39 15.47 -3.95
CA LEU A 73 -2.86 14.50 -4.92
C LEU A 73 -1.65 13.80 -5.54
N GLY A 74 -1.77 12.48 -5.70
CA GLY A 74 -0.71 11.66 -6.25
C GLY A 74 -1.22 10.26 -6.59
N PRO A 75 -0.37 9.40 -7.20
CA PRO A 75 -0.75 8.04 -7.54
C PRO A 75 -1.24 7.27 -6.31
N VAL A 76 -2.28 6.45 -6.49
CA VAL A 76 -2.81 5.59 -5.42
C VAL A 76 -2.83 4.15 -5.92
N MET A 77 -2.08 3.27 -5.25
CA MET A 77 -2.09 1.84 -5.51
C MET A 77 -3.19 1.16 -4.69
N PHE A 78 -4.07 0.41 -5.37
CA PHE A 78 -5.18 -0.32 -4.78
C PHE A 78 -4.99 -1.83 -4.87
N ARG A 79 -5.68 -2.57 -3.99
CA ARG A 79 -5.89 -4.01 -4.17
C ARG A 79 -6.67 -4.23 -5.45
N HIS A 80 -6.03 -4.91 -6.40
CA HIS A 80 -6.60 -5.23 -7.69
C HIS A 80 -7.44 -6.50 -7.57
N PHE A 81 -8.67 -6.49 -8.07
CA PHE A 81 -9.60 -7.61 -7.87
C PHE A 81 -9.06 -8.93 -8.43
N ILE A 82 -8.53 -8.90 -9.66
CA ILE A 82 -7.98 -10.08 -10.35
C ILE A 82 -6.58 -10.43 -9.84
N LYS A 83 -5.63 -9.47 -9.85
CA LYS A 83 -4.23 -9.76 -9.50
C LYS A 83 -4.06 -10.16 -8.03
N ASP A 84 -4.75 -9.47 -7.12
CA ASP A 84 -4.61 -9.72 -5.70
C ASP A 84 -5.69 -10.66 -5.16
N GLY A 85 -6.95 -10.54 -5.60
CA GLY A 85 -8.04 -11.36 -5.09
C GLY A 85 -8.04 -11.44 -3.55
N PRO A 86 -8.05 -12.66 -2.96
CA PRO A 86 -8.06 -12.86 -1.51
C PRO A 86 -6.67 -12.79 -0.85
N ARG A 87 -5.62 -12.35 -1.56
CA ARG A 87 -4.24 -12.26 -1.06
C ARG A 87 -4.17 -11.55 0.30
N PRO A 88 -3.35 -12.01 1.26
CA PRO A 88 -3.13 -11.32 2.52
C PRO A 88 -2.70 -9.86 2.34
N GLU A 89 -3.11 -8.97 3.25
CA GLU A 89 -2.87 -7.53 3.11
C GLU A 89 -1.39 -7.14 3.02
N ASN A 90 -0.53 -7.82 3.78
CA ASN A 90 0.91 -7.56 3.77
C ASN A 90 1.53 -7.94 2.42
N GLU A 91 1.09 -9.05 1.82
CA GLU A 91 1.57 -9.48 0.50
C GLU A 91 1.09 -8.55 -0.62
N VAL A 92 -0.10 -7.95 -0.49
CA VAL A 92 -0.56 -6.89 -1.42
C VAL A 92 0.37 -5.67 -1.33
N LYS A 93 0.78 -5.27 -0.12
CA LYS A 93 1.72 -4.14 0.06
C LYS A 93 3.10 -4.45 -0.52
N VAL A 94 3.59 -5.67 -0.35
CA VAL A 94 4.86 -6.11 -0.99
C VAL A 94 4.73 -6.08 -2.52
N ARG A 95 3.59 -6.49 -3.08
CA ARG A 95 3.35 -6.34 -4.53
C ARG A 95 3.34 -4.87 -4.95
N HIS A 96 2.75 -3.98 -4.16
CA HIS A 96 2.78 -2.55 -4.44
C HIS A 96 4.20 -1.99 -4.42
N TRP A 97 5.03 -2.42 -3.47
CA TRP A 97 6.45 -2.09 -3.42
C TRP A 97 7.17 -2.49 -4.71
N TRP A 98 7.08 -3.77 -5.10
CA TRP A 98 7.71 -4.23 -6.34
C TRP A 98 7.11 -3.62 -7.60
N SER A 99 5.80 -3.40 -7.62
CA SER A 99 5.16 -2.68 -8.73
C SER A 99 5.67 -1.26 -8.85
N TRP A 100 5.98 -0.57 -7.75
CA TRP A 100 6.60 0.75 -7.84
C TRP A 100 8.02 0.62 -8.38
N TYR A 101 8.81 -0.29 -7.80
CA TYR A 101 10.18 -0.56 -8.21
C TYR A 101 10.31 -0.87 -9.71
N ASP A 102 9.42 -1.70 -10.25
CA ASP A 102 9.47 -2.14 -11.64
C ASP A 102 8.97 -1.07 -12.65
N ASN A 103 8.14 -0.11 -12.21
CA ASN A 103 7.50 0.86 -13.13
C ASN A 103 8.09 2.27 -13.09
N TYR A 104 8.93 2.58 -12.12
CA TYR A 104 9.52 3.90 -11.95
C TYR A 104 11.05 3.79 -12.02
N ASP A 105 11.66 4.72 -12.76
CA ASP A 105 13.11 4.78 -12.92
C ASP A 105 13.82 5.18 -11.62
N ALA A 106 15.16 5.18 -11.66
CA ALA A 106 15.99 5.55 -10.52
C ALA A 106 15.69 6.97 -9.99
N ASP A 107 15.24 7.89 -10.87
CA ASP A 107 14.91 9.27 -10.53
C ASP A 107 13.59 9.38 -9.74
N HIS A 108 12.73 8.35 -9.81
CA HIS A 108 11.49 8.23 -9.05
C HIS A 108 11.54 7.09 -8.00
N ARG A 109 12.75 6.68 -7.61
CA ARG A 109 12.95 5.62 -6.60
C ARG A 109 12.33 6.06 -5.27
N LEU A 110 11.55 5.15 -4.69
CA LEU A 110 10.86 5.40 -3.44
C LEU A 110 11.88 5.47 -2.29
N VAL A 111 11.96 6.64 -1.66
CA VAL A 111 12.92 6.92 -0.57
C VAL A 111 12.41 6.48 0.80
N ALA A 112 11.09 6.34 0.97
CA ALA A 112 10.48 5.87 2.20
C ALA A 112 9.05 5.34 1.94
N TRP A 113 8.68 4.27 2.65
CA TRP A 113 7.31 3.78 2.73
C TRP A 113 6.78 3.98 4.14
N PHE A 114 5.55 4.47 4.31
CA PHE A 114 4.96 4.67 5.64
C PHE A 114 3.73 3.80 5.83
N ASP A 115 3.76 2.99 6.88
CA ASP A 115 2.65 2.13 7.28
C ASP A 115 2.44 2.22 8.79
N ASP A 116 1.20 2.16 9.26
CA ASP A 116 0.89 2.20 10.69
C ASP A 116 0.91 0.80 11.35
N ASN A 117 0.94 -0.26 10.55
CA ASN A 117 0.99 -1.64 11.02
C ASN A 117 2.45 -2.16 11.08
N GLN A 118 2.90 -2.56 12.28
CA GLN A 118 4.24 -3.12 12.50
C GLN A 118 4.50 -4.39 11.69
N SER A 119 3.50 -5.26 11.55
CA SER A 119 3.61 -6.49 10.76
C SER A 119 3.83 -6.17 9.28
N ALA A 120 3.09 -5.20 8.73
CA ALA A 120 3.25 -4.75 7.35
C ALA A 120 4.64 -4.11 7.13
N THR A 121 5.07 -3.21 8.02
CA THR A 121 6.39 -2.57 7.95
C THR A 121 7.52 -3.59 8.03
N ASN A 122 7.42 -4.57 8.93
CA ASN A 122 8.42 -5.63 9.05
C ASN A 122 8.46 -6.51 7.80
N GLU A 123 7.30 -6.86 7.24
CA GLU A 123 7.23 -7.64 6.00
C GLU A 123 7.87 -6.89 4.84
N LEU A 124 7.53 -5.61 4.63
CA LEU A 124 8.12 -4.75 3.61
C LEU A 124 9.66 -4.67 3.75
N ARG A 125 10.17 -4.49 4.97
CA ARG A 125 11.63 -4.46 5.25
C ARG A 125 12.34 -5.77 4.93
N LYS A 126 11.66 -6.91 4.86
CA LYS A 126 12.25 -8.19 4.40
C LYS A 126 12.51 -8.20 2.89
N TYR A 127 11.80 -7.37 2.13
CA TYR A 127 11.94 -7.23 0.68
C TYR A 127 12.74 -5.99 0.28
N GLY A 128 13.55 -5.44 1.19
CA GLY A 128 14.39 -4.26 0.94
C GLY A 128 13.65 -2.92 0.93
N CYS A 129 12.34 -2.89 1.16
CA CYS A 129 11.59 -1.64 1.18
C CYS A 129 12.01 -0.76 2.38
N PRO A 130 12.28 0.55 2.20
CA PRO A 130 12.58 1.49 3.28
C PRO A 130 11.32 1.88 4.06
N ALA A 131 10.68 0.90 4.70
CA ALA A 131 9.42 1.07 5.41
C ALA A 131 9.59 1.60 6.83
N TRP A 132 8.69 2.50 7.24
CA TRP A 132 8.69 3.22 8.50
C TRP A 132 7.34 3.12 9.19
N ILE A 133 7.39 3.03 10.52
CA ILE A 133 6.27 3.43 11.35
C ILE A 133 6.32 4.96 11.52
N PRO A 134 5.26 5.73 11.24
CA PRO A 134 5.30 7.19 11.33
C PRO A 134 5.80 7.73 12.68
N LYS A 135 5.44 7.08 13.79
CA LYS A 135 5.93 7.46 15.14
C LYS A 135 7.44 7.29 15.28
N GLU A 136 8.00 6.26 14.66
CA GLU A 136 9.44 5.94 14.68
C GLU A 136 10.23 7.00 13.89
N PHE A 137 9.74 7.34 12.69
CA PHE A 137 10.28 8.42 11.87
C PHE A 137 10.27 9.78 12.61
N HIS A 138 9.11 10.19 13.14
CA HIS A 138 8.99 11.45 13.90
C HIS A 138 9.85 11.48 15.17
N LYS A 139 10.16 10.33 15.77
CA LYS A 139 11.09 10.25 16.90
C LYS A 139 12.52 10.53 16.43
N LYS A 140 12.97 9.92 15.33
CA LYS A 140 14.30 10.17 14.75
C LYS A 140 14.46 11.62 14.29
N VAL A 141 13.46 12.19 13.60
CA VAL A 141 13.49 13.59 13.15
C VAL A 141 13.65 14.55 14.33
N ARG A 142 12.91 14.34 15.43
CA ARG A 142 13.07 15.15 16.65
C ARG A 142 14.44 15.00 17.30
N ALA A 143 14.97 13.78 17.35
CA ALA A 143 16.31 13.53 17.88
C ALA A 143 17.41 14.21 17.03
N ALA A 144 17.16 14.39 15.73
CA ALA A 144 18.03 15.10 14.80
C ALA A 144 17.77 16.62 14.74
N GLY A 145 16.98 17.20 15.65
CA GLY A 145 16.76 18.65 15.77
C GLY A 145 15.39 19.14 15.28
N GLY A 146 14.60 18.30 14.61
CA GLY A 146 13.22 18.63 14.23
C GLY A 146 13.05 19.66 13.11
N THR A 147 14.11 19.93 12.34
CA THR A 147 14.13 20.84 11.20
C THR A 147 13.87 20.11 9.88
N ASP A 148 13.72 20.87 8.79
CA ASP A 148 13.61 20.32 7.44
C ASP A 148 14.88 19.53 7.05
N ASP A 149 16.06 20.02 7.42
CA ASP A 149 17.32 19.28 7.27
C ASP A 149 17.32 17.95 8.04
N ALA A 150 16.70 17.93 9.23
CA ALA A 150 16.55 16.71 10.00
C ALA A 150 15.63 15.68 9.31
N VAL A 151 14.58 16.15 8.64
CA VAL A 151 13.70 15.29 7.83
C VAL A 151 14.49 14.67 6.67
N ILE A 152 15.24 15.48 5.91
CA ILE A 152 16.07 15.02 4.79
C ILE A 152 17.11 14.02 5.28
N LYS A 153 17.80 14.33 6.38
CA LYS A 153 18.79 13.44 6.98
C LYS A 153 18.18 12.09 7.36
N VAL A 154 17.06 12.08 8.08
CA VAL A 154 16.43 10.83 8.53
C VAL A 154 15.92 9.98 7.37
N LEU A 155 15.44 10.60 6.28
CA LEU A 155 15.10 9.87 5.05
C LEU A 155 16.35 9.21 4.44
N ARG A 156 17.48 9.94 4.36
CA ARG A 156 18.75 9.41 3.86
C ARG A 156 19.35 8.32 4.74
N ASP A 157 19.18 8.41 6.05
CA ASP A 157 19.68 7.40 6.99
C ASP A 157 18.87 6.09 6.95
N GLY A 158 17.62 6.15 6.48
CA GLY A 158 16.75 4.97 6.37
C GLY A 158 16.20 4.44 7.70
N PRO A 159 15.19 3.54 7.62
CA PRO A 159 14.58 2.92 8.80
C PRO A 159 15.52 1.92 9.45
N LEU A 160 16.30 1.24 8.62
CA LEU A 160 17.37 0.32 8.94
C LEU A 160 18.62 0.75 8.17
N ASP A 161 19.72 0.09 8.43
CA ASP A 161 20.92 0.15 7.59
C ASP A 161 20.53 -0.06 6.10
N LEU A 162 20.96 0.87 5.24
CA LEU A 162 20.58 0.87 3.83
C LEU A 162 21.26 -0.24 3.04
N ASP A 163 22.46 -0.66 3.43
CA ASP A 163 23.17 -1.76 2.78
C ASP A 163 22.44 -3.07 3.06
N LEU A 164 21.95 -3.25 4.29
CA LEU A 164 21.09 -4.39 4.65
C LEU A 164 19.77 -4.38 3.87
N LEU A 165 19.17 -3.21 3.62
CA LEU A 165 17.98 -3.13 2.78
C LEU A 165 18.29 -3.46 1.31
N GLY A 166 19.44 -3.01 0.80
CA GLY A 166 19.93 -3.37 -0.54
C GLY A 166 20.13 -4.88 -0.69
N GLU A 167 20.82 -5.52 0.25
CA GLU A 167 21.01 -6.98 0.26
C GLU A 167 19.66 -7.72 0.24
N ARG A 168 18.68 -7.25 1.03
CA ARG A 168 17.34 -7.85 1.06
C ARG A 168 16.57 -7.62 -0.23
N GLU A 169 16.69 -6.45 -0.86
CA GLU A 169 16.09 -6.18 -2.16
C GLU A 169 16.59 -7.20 -3.19
N GLU A 170 17.92 -7.35 -3.30
CA GLU A 170 18.57 -8.27 -4.24
C GLU A 170 18.21 -9.74 -3.98
N THR A 171 18.34 -10.18 -2.72
CA THR A 171 18.14 -11.59 -2.35
C THR A 171 16.67 -12.02 -2.34
N SER A 172 15.73 -11.09 -2.13
CA SER A 172 14.30 -11.43 -2.06
C SER A 172 13.58 -11.35 -3.40
N ARG A 173 14.10 -10.60 -4.39
CA ARG A 173 13.41 -10.36 -5.67
C ARG A 173 13.06 -11.65 -6.41
N GLY A 174 14.03 -12.55 -6.58
CA GLY A 174 13.86 -13.82 -7.29
C GLY A 174 12.82 -14.73 -6.63
N PRO A 175 13.01 -15.11 -5.35
CA PRO A 175 12.03 -15.92 -4.61
C PRO A 175 10.63 -15.29 -4.53
N TRP A 176 10.54 -13.96 -4.50
CA TRP A 176 9.26 -13.27 -4.55
C TRP A 176 8.61 -13.39 -5.94
N GLN A 177 9.36 -13.18 -7.03
CA GLN A 177 8.83 -13.27 -8.39
C GLN A 177 8.26 -14.66 -8.68
N GLU A 178 8.94 -15.73 -8.25
CA GLU A 178 8.45 -17.10 -8.43
C GLU A 178 7.08 -17.31 -7.75
N LYS A 179 6.92 -16.79 -6.52
CA LYS A 179 5.63 -16.84 -5.80
C LYS A 179 4.58 -15.98 -6.48
N GLU A 180 4.96 -14.81 -6.99
CA GLU A 180 4.09 -13.91 -7.71
C GLU A 180 3.57 -14.59 -8.99
N ASP A 181 4.44 -15.22 -9.78
CA ASP A 181 4.07 -15.91 -11.01
C ASP A 181 3.10 -17.06 -10.74
N GLN A 182 3.40 -17.91 -9.75
CA GLN A 182 2.50 -18.99 -9.32
C GLN A 182 1.14 -18.45 -8.86
N TRP A 183 1.12 -17.31 -8.16
CA TRP A 183 -0.12 -16.67 -7.75
C TRP A 183 -0.89 -16.15 -8.96
N GLN A 184 -0.24 -15.44 -9.87
CA GLN A 184 -0.89 -14.86 -11.05
C GLN A 184 -1.43 -15.94 -11.98
N GLU A 185 -0.77 -17.10 -12.10
CA GLU A 185 -1.30 -18.26 -12.83
C GLU A 185 -2.60 -18.78 -12.20
N LYS A 186 -2.63 -18.96 -10.87
CA LYS A 186 -3.84 -19.37 -10.14
C LYS A 186 -4.97 -18.36 -10.33
N GLN A 187 -4.68 -17.06 -10.25
CA GLN A 187 -5.66 -16.00 -10.45
C GLN A 187 -6.19 -15.95 -11.88
N LYS A 188 -5.32 -16.09 -12.89
CA LYS A 188 -5.73 -16.17 -14.30
C LYS A 188 -6.69 -17.35 -14.54
N ALA A 189 -6.36 -18.53 -13.99
CA ALA A 189 -7.20 -19.71 -14.11
C ALA A 189 -8.56 -19.54 -13.42
N TRP A 190 -8.56 -18.98 -12.20
CA TRP A 190 -9.79 -18.64 -11.48
C TRP A 190 -10.66 -17.64 -12.26
N PHE A 191 -10.06 -16.56 -12.77
CA PHE A 191 -10.79 -15.52 -13.49
C PHE A 191 -11.43 -16.04 -14.78
N LYS A 192 -10.73 -16.92 -15.51
CA LYS A 192 -11.29 -17.61 -16.70
C LYS A 192 -12.54 -18.42 -16.34
N LYS A 193 -12.52 -19.16 -15.23
CA LYS A 193 -13.70 -19.91 -14.73
C LYS A 193 -14.83 -18.96 -14.32
N HIS A 194 -14.50 -17.88 -13.62
CA HIS A 194 -15.47 -16.86 -13.19
C HIS A 194 -16.19 -16.22 -14.39
N GLN A 195 -15.44 -15.83 -15.43
CA GLN A 195 -16.01 -15.27 -16.66
C GLN A 195 -16.93 -16.27 -17.38
N ALA A 196 -16.57 -17.55 -17.44
CA ALA A 196 -17.42 -18.58 -18.04
C ALA A 196 -18.74 -18.74 -17.28
N ALA A 197 -18.70 -18.78 -15.95
CA ALA A 197 -19.89 -18.88 -15.10
C ALA A 197 -20.83 -17.66 -15.27
N LEU A 198 -20.27 -16.45 -15.37
CA LEU A 198 -21.06 -15.23 -15.64
C LEU A 198 -21.76 -15.28 -17.01
N LYS A 199 -21.07 -15.76 -18.04
CA LYS A 199 -21.65 -15.92 -19.39
C LYS A 199 -22.79 -16.93 -19.41
N ASP A 200 -22.63 -18.07 -18.74
CA ASP A 200 -23.68 -19.10 -18.65
C ASP A 200 -24.91 -18.59 -17.90
N ARG A 201 -24.71 -17.89 -16.78
CA ARG A 201 -25.81 -17.27 -16.03
C ARG A 201 -26.60 -16.27 -16.88
N ASN A 202 -25.93 -15.42 -17.65
CA ASN A 202 -26.60 -14.42 -18.49
C ASN A 202 -27.33 -15.04 -19.69
N ARG A 203 -27.01 -16.28 -20.09
CA ARG A 203 -27.75 -17.01 -21.13
C ARG A 203 -29.02 -17.70 -20.61
N ARG A 204 -29.11 -17.89 -19.29
CA ARG A 204 -30.25 -18.54 -18.61
C ARG A 204 -31.26 -17.53 -18.02
N GLN A 205 -31.02 -16.24 -18.22
CA GLN A 205 -31.94 -15.13 -17.90
C GLN A 205 -32.57 -14.63 -19.18
#